data_AF-A0AAV1W0L0-F1
#
_entry.id   AF-A0AAV1W0L0-F1
#
_cell.length_a   1.000
_cell.length_b   1.000
_cell.length_c   1.000
_cell.angle_alpha   90.00
_cell.angle_beta   90.00
_cell.angle_gamma   90.00
#
_symmetry.space_group_name_H-M   'P 1'
#
loop_
_entity.id
_entity.type
_entity.pdbx_description
1 polymer ?
#
loop_
_entity_poly.entity_id
_entity_poly.type
_entity_poly.pdbx_seq_one_letter_code
_entity_poly.pdbx_strand_id
1 'polypeptide(L)'
;MGCYDDGSFNAELENGVNSIISCEEEGKRAAIEDAVKVLLLGLGEDINREGIRKTPFRVAKALLEGTRGYKQKVKDIVEDALFPEVGLDDGVGHAGGVGGLVIVRDLDLFSYCESCLLPFQIKCHVGYVPSGQRVLGLSKLSRVSEVFAKRLQEPQRMGDEVCAALHQEIKPAGVAIVLQCKHIHFPDVESVFDDSNHQPWFKMLVSSGTGVFENKNADEWTDFYSLVNFRGIKVEKVHAKGSSDPSWCPSQSPLSAKVSSKVGSISPVMITAVASIIKSLGEDPSRDELVGTPSRFVRWLMNFQTSNFDTKLNNFLLGGTDSLNTNGESNEEE
;
A
#
# COMPACT_ATOMS: atom_id res chain seq x y z
N MET A 1 48.51 -46.16 -22.16
CA MET A 1 48.58 -45.46 -23.46
C MET A 1 47.32 -44.59 -23.52
N GLY A 2 47.47 -43.25 -23.33
CA GLY A 2 46.43 -42.18 -23.39
C GLY A 2 45.31 -42.26 -22.33
N CYS A 3 45.07 -41.36 -21.37
CA CYS A 3 45.05 -39.88 -21.33
C CYS A 3 44.12 -39.25 -22.37
N TYR A 4 43.00 -38.65 -21.94
CA TYR A 4 42.71 -37.20 -21.97
C TYR A 4 41.39 -36.87 -21.21
N ASP A 5 41.45 -35.76 -20.48
CA ASP A 5 40.40 -35.00 -19.78
C ASP A 5 39.17 -34.64 -20.62
N ASP A 6 38.00 -34.41 -20.00
CA ASP A 6 37.52 -33.06 -19.63
C ASP A 6 36.09 -33.08 -19.07
N GLY A 7 35.80 -32.20 -18.09
CA GLY A 7 34.43 -31.80 -17.79
C GLY A 7 33.99 -31.77 -16.32
N SER A 8 34.72 -31.06 -15.47
CA SER A 8 34.16 -30.45 -14.26
C SER A 8 33.17 -29.35 -14.66
N PHE A 9 31.94 -29.34 -14.13
CA PHE A 9 31.12 -28.13 -14.07
C PHE A 9 30.22 -28.10 -12.81
N ASN A 10 30.74 -27.38 -11.80
CA ASN A 10 30.06 -26.51 -10.83
C ASN A 10 28.68 -26.93 -10.28
N ALA A 11 28.70 -27.55 -9.10
CA ALA A 11 27.57 -27.63 -8.18
C ALA A 11 27.99 -27.11 -6.79
N GLU A 12 28.42 -25.85 -6.69
CA GLU A 12 28.79 -25.23 -5.41
C GLU A 12 28.83 -23.69 -5.54
N LEU A 13 27.67 -23.03 -5.59
CA LEU A 13 27.57 -21.55 -5.46
C LEU A 13 26.19 -21.04 -4.98
N GLU A 14 25.14 -21.86 -4.99
CA GLU A 14 23.80 -21.43 -4.54
C GLU A 14 23.58 -21.48 -3.02
N ASN A 15 24.33 -22.29 -2.28
CA ASN A 15 24.16 -22.43 -0.82
C ASN A 15 24.70 -21.23 -0.01
N GLY A 16 25.72 -20.53 -0.51
CA GLY A 16 26.32 -19.40 0.19
C GLY A 16 25.41 -18.15 0.19
N VAL A 17 24.76 -17.87 -0.93
CA VAL A 17 23.90 -16.69 -1.11
C VAL A 17 22.61 -16.81 -0.29
N ASN A 18 21.98 -17.99 -0.28
CA ASN A 18 20.80 -18.24 0.55
C ASN A 18 21.10 -18.17 2.05
N SER A 19 22.28 -18.66 2.48
CA SER A 19 22.70 -18.55 3.89
C SER A 19 22.96 -17.10 4.31
N ILE A 20 23.59 -16.28 3.46
CA ILE A 20 23.86 -14.87 3.76
C ILE A 20 22.57 -14.05 3.80
N ILE A 21 21.67 -14.25 2.83
CA ILE A 21 20.36 -13.59 2.80
C ILE A 21 19.54 -13.93 4.06
N SER A 22 19.56 -15.19 4.49
CA SER A 22 18.86 -15.62 5.71
C SER A 22 19.43 -14.96 6.98
N CYS A 23 20.75 -14.80 7.09
CA CYS A 23 21.40 -14.13 8.21
C CYS A 23 21.10 -12.63 8.27
N GLU A 24 21.07 -11.94 7.13
CA GLU A 24 20.72 -10.52 7.10
C GLU A 24 19.26 -10.25 7.46
N GLU A 25 18.34 -11.10 6.98
CA GLU A 25 16.93 -11.00 7.37
C GLU A 25 16.73 -11.28 8.86
N GLU A 26 17.44 -12.27 9.40
CA GLU A 26 17.40 -12.61 10.81
C GLU A 26 17.92 -11.45 11.69
N GLY A 27 19.00 -10.79 11.26
CA GLY A 27 19.52 -9.59 11.93
C GLY A 27 18.54 -8.41 11.92
N LYS A 28 17.89 -8.15 10.77
CA LYS A 28 16.85 -7.12 10.64
C LYS A 28 15.65 -7.42 11.53
N ARG A 29 15.20 -8.69 11.55
CA ARG A 29 14.10 -9.15 12.41
C ARG A 29 14.43 -8.90 13.88
N ALA A 30 15.59 -9.34 14.35
CA ALA A 30 16.03 -9.17 15.73
C ALA A 30 16.06 -7.69 16.14
N ALA A 31 16.59 -6.81 15.28
CA ALA A 31 16.63 -5.37 15.54
C ALA A 31 15.22 -4.76 15.70
N ILE A 32 14.26 -5.15 14.85
CA ILE A 32 12.86 -4.70 14.97
C ILE A 32 12.24 -5.24 16.26
N GLU A 33 12.50 -6.48 16.64
CA GLU A 33 11.98 -7.04 17.89
C GLU A 33 12.45 -6.27 19.12
N ASP A 34 13.73 -5.93 19.19
CA ASP A 34 14.27 -5.15 20.30
C ASP A 34 13.68 -3.74 20.34
N ALA A 35 13.51 -3.10 19.19
CA ALA A 35 12.81 -1.82 19.10
C ALA A 35 11.35 -1.93 19.58
N VAL A 36 10.62 -2.99 19.22
CA VAL A 36 9.24 -3.20 19.68
C VAL A 36 9.17 -3.46 21.18
N LYS A 37 10.13 -4.17 21.78
CA LYS A 37 10.21 -4.32 23.25
C LYS A 37 10.37 -2.96 23.93
N VAL A 38 11.22 -2.08 23.38
CA VAL A 38 11.39 -0.71 23.87
C VAL A 38 10.08 0.07 23.79
N LEU A 39 9.32 -0.08 22.71
CA LEU A 39 8.01 0.56 22.57
C LEU A 39 7.01 0.05 23.62
N LEU A 40 6.93 -1.26 23.84
CA LEU A 40 6.03 -1.87 24.84
C LEU A 40 6.37 -1.39 26.26
N LEU A 41 7.66 -1.38 26.62
CA LEU A 41 8.12 -0.86 27.92
C LEU A 41 7.79 0.64 28.05
N GLY A 42 7.93 1.40 26.98
CA GLY A 42 7.58 2.82 26.94
C GLY A 42 6.09 3.10 27.15
N LEU A 43 5.22 2.16 26.81
CA LEU A 43 3.79 2.18 27.10
C LEU A 43 3.44 1.67 28.50
N GLY A 44 4.42 1.22 29.30
CA GLY A 44 4.19 0.65 30.62
C GLY A 44 3.65 -0.78 30.61
N GLU A 45 3.78 -1.50 29.49
CA GLU A 45 3.36 -2.91 29.38
C GLU A 45 4.41 -3.87 29.96
N ASP A 46 3.95 -4.99 30.52
CA ASP A 46 4.81 -6.11 30.91
C ASP A 46 5.12 -7.01 29.71
N ILE A 47 6.34 -6.89 29.17
CA ILE A 47 6.82 -7.68 28.01
C ILE A 47 6.78 -9.20 28.23
N ASN A 48 6.73 -9.67 29.47
CA ASN A 48 6.67 -11.10 29.80
C ASN A 48 5.24 -11.62 29.92
N ARG A 49 4.23 -10.75 29.89
CA ARG A 49 2.82 -11.14 29.92
C ARG A 49 2.49 -12.05 28.74
N GLU A 50 1.79 -13.14 29.02
CA GLU A 50 1.55 -14.23 28.07
C GLU A 50 1.01 -13.75 26.71
N GLY A 51 0.04 -12.82 26.72
CA GLY A 51 -0.60 -12.30 25.50
C GLY A 51 0.32 -11.50 24.58
N ILE A 52 1.35 -10.83 25.13
CA ILE A 52 2.24 -9.93 24.37
C ILE A 52 3.69 -10.41 24.29
N ARG A 53 4.04 -11.52 24.95
CA ARG A 53 5.38 -12.11 24.90
C ARG A 53 5.90 -12.36 23.48
N LYS A 54 5.02 -12.79 22.56
CA LYS A 54 5.35 -12.99 21.13
C LYS A 54 5.02 -11.77 20.24
N THR A 55 4.54 -10.67 20.80
CA THR A 55 4.21 -9.46 20.03
C THR A 55 5.41 -8.88 19.29
N PRO A 56 6.62 -8.75 19.88
CA PRO A 56 7.78 -8.27 19.15
C PRO A 56 8.04 -9.06 17.85
N PHE A 57 8.05 -10.40 17.96
CA PHE A 57 8.22 -11.30 16.81
C PHE A 57 7.13 -11.11 15.75
N ARG A 58 5.86 -11.05 16.18
CA ARG A 58 4.72 -10.88 15.26
C ARG A 58 4.78 -9.55 14.53
N VAL A 59 5.15 -8.47 15.23
CA VAL A 59 5.30 -7.13 14.64
C VAL A 59 6.45 -7.09 13.66
N ALA A 60 7.62 -7.64 14.02
CA ALA A 60 8.77 -7.72 13.13
C ALA A 60 8.44 -8.47 11.84
N LYS A 61 7.81 -9.64 11.96
CA LYS A 61 7.36 -10.44 10.80
C LYS A 61 6.37 -9.67 9.93
N ALA A 62 5.38 -9.00 10.55
CA ALA A 62 4.37 -8.25 9.80
C ALA A 62 4.97 -7.06 9.04
N LEU A 63 5.88 -6.31 9.66
CA LEU A 63 6.54 -5.18 9.01
C LEU A 63 7.43 -5.63 7.86
N LEU A 64 8.26 -6.67 8.07
CA LEU A 64 9.14 -7.21 7.01
C LEU A 64 8.35 -7.73 5.81
N GLU A 65 7.26 -8.47 6.05
CA GLU A 65 6.35 -8.93 5.00
C GLU A 65 5.65 -7.76 4.30
N GLY A 66 5.25 -6.77 5.09
CA GLY A 66 4.65 -5.53 4.65
C GLY A 66 5.55 -4.65 3.78
N THR A 67 6.86 -4.82 3.89
CA THR A 67 7.87 -4.07 3.14
C THR A 67 8.69 -4.96 2.19
N ARG A 68 8.21 -6.17 1.86
CA ARG A 68 8.94 -7.10 0.97
C ARG A 68 9.16 -6.57 -0.44
N GLY A 69 8.36 -5.58 -0.86
CA GLY A 69 8.39 -4.97 -2.18
C GLY A 69 9.68 -4.21 -2.50
N TYR A 70 10.49 -3.84 -1.50
CA TYR A 70 11.83 -3.29 -1.72
C TYR A 70 12.80 -4.29 -2.35
N LYS A 71 12.54 -5.60 -2.20
CA LYS A 71 13.42 -6.68 -2.70
C LYS A 71 12.98 -7.24 -4.05
N GLN A 72 11.83 -6.79 -4.56
CA GLN A 72 11.24 -7.30 -5.79
C GLN A 72 11.54 -6.36 -6.96
N LYS A 73 11.87 -6.94 -8.12
CA LYS A 73 12.08 -6.20 -9.36
C LYS A 73 10.88 -6.39 -10.27
N VAL A 74 10.39 -5.29 -10.84
CA VAL A 74 9.24 -5.31 -11.75
C VAL A 74 9.55 -6.10 -13.03
N LYS A 75 10.77 -5.95 -13.55
CA LYS A 75 11.26 -6.67 -14.73
C LYS A 75 11.03 -8.18 -14.62
N ASP A 76 11.48 -8.81 -13.54
CA ASP A 76 11.36 -10.25 -13.30
C ASP A 76 9.88 -10.73 -13.27
N ILE A 77 8.95 -9.83 -12.95
CA ILE A 77 7.51 -10.14 -12.96
C ILE A 77 6.93 -10.07 -14.38
N VAL A 78 7.42 -9.14 -15.21
CA VAL A 78 6.87 -8.83 -16.54
C VAL A 78 7.49 -9.68 -17.64
N GLU A 79 8.80 -9.97 -17.57
CA GLU A 79 9.61 -10.54 -18.66
C GLU A 79 9.02 -11.85 -19.23
N ASP A 80 8.55 -12.75 -18.37
CA ASP A 80 8.00 -14.06 -18.78
C ASP A 80 6.51 -14.06 -19.13
N ALA A 81 5.87 -12.89 -19.25
CA ALA A 81 4.41 -12.79 -19.35
C ALA A 81 3.91 -11.79 -20.39
N LEU A 82 4.75 -11.47 -21.38
CA LEU A 82 4.35 -10.74 -22.58
C LEU A 82 3.98 -11.73 -23.68
N PHE A 83 2.74 -11.66 -24.13
CA PHE A 83 2.18 -12.55 -25.15
C PHE A 83 1.90 -11.76 -26.43
N PRO A 84 2.01 -12.39 -27.61
CA PRO A 84 1.48 -11.80 -28.83
C PRO A 84 -0.04 -11.61 -28.68
N GLU A 85 -0.55 -10.50 -29.20
CA GLU A 85 -1.99 -10.24 -29.22
C GLU A 85 -2.73 -11.29 -30.08
N VAL A 86 -3.77 -11.89 -29.52
CA VAL A 86 -4.53 -12.97 -30.18
C VAL A 86 -5.45 -12.40 -31.26
N GLY A 87 -5.45 -13.01 -32.45
CA GLY A 87 -6.37 -12.65 -33.55
C GLY A 87 -5.76 -11.80 -34.66
N LEU A 88 -4.43 -11.63 -34.69
CA LEU A 88 -3.71 -10.92 -35.74
C LEU A 88 -3.53 -11.73 -37.03
N ASP A 89 -3.53 -13.07 -36.96
CA ASP A 89 -3.25 -13.93 -38.12
C ASP A 89 -4.46 -14.16 -39.04
N ASP A 90 -5.70 -14.08 -38.52
CA ASP A 90 -6.92 -14.44 -39.27
C ASP A 90 -7.97 -13.31 -39.35
N GLY A 91 -7.65 -12.08 -38.92
CA GLY A 91 -8.59 -10.94 -38.99
C GLY A 91 -9.86 -11.08 -38.13
N VAL A 92 -9.94 -12.11 -37.27
CA VAL A 92 -11.05 -12.38 -36.35
C VAL A 92 -10.56 -12.44 -34.91
N GLY A 93 -9.85 -11.39 -34.49
CA GLY A 93 -9.89 -10.98 -33.09
C GLY A 93 -11.07 -10.04 -32.92
N HIS A 94 -12.03 -10.33 -32.04
CA HIS A 94 -13.08 -9.34 -31.72
C HIS A 94 -12.53 -8.14 -30.92
N ALA A 95 -11.22 -8.14 -30.61
CA ALA A 95 -10.44 -6.98 -30.17
C ALA A 95 -9.69 -6.26 -31.32
N GLY A 96 -9.92 -6.66 -32.58
CA GLY A 96 -9.74 -5.85 -33.79
C GLY A 96 -8.36 -5.31 -34.14
N GLY A 97 -7.26 -5.62 -33.43
CA GLY A 97 -5.95 -5.01 -33.74
C GLY A 97 -5.94 -3.48 -33.67
N VAL A 98 -6.87 -2.86 -32.93
CA VAL A 98 -7.07 -1.40 -32.86
C VAL A 98 -6.49 -0.78 -31.57
N GLY A 99 -5.63 -1.48 -30.81
CA GLY A 99 -4.97 -0.86 -29.66
C GLY A 99 -5.97 -0.35 -28.60
N GLY A 100 -6.88 -1.21 -28.15
CA GLY A 100 -7.86 -0.88 -27.12
C GLY A 100 -7.27 -0.85 -25.71
N LEU A 101 -7.96 -0.17 -24.79
CA LEU A 101 -7.55 -0.04 -23.39
C LEU A 101 -7.76 -1.36 -22.61
N VAL A 102 -6.68 -1.89 -22.03
CA VAL A 102 -6.72 -3.04 -21.12
C VAL A 102 -6.78 -2.52 -19.69
N ILE A 103 -7.77 -2.95 -18.89
CA ILE A 103 -7.95 -2.53 -17.49
C ILE A 103 -8.08 -3.73 -16.56
N VAL A 104 -7.37 -3.67 -15.44
CA VAL A 104 -7.60 -4.49 -14.25
C VAL A 104 -7.98 -3.55 -13.10
N ARG A 105 -9.10 -3.83 -12.44
CA ARG A 105 -9.70 -2.95 -11.43
C ARG A 105 -10.10 -3.72 -10.19
N ASP A 106 -10.36 -2.99 -9.11
CA ASP A 106 -10.75 -3.54 -7.81
C ASP A 106 -9.66 -4.41 -7.19
N LEU A 107 -8.39 -3.99 -7.35
CA LEU A 107 -7.26 -4.64 -6.70
C LEU A 107 -7.15 -4.14 -5.25
N ASP A 108 -7.43 -5.02 -4.29
CA ASP A 108 -7.29 -4.71 -2.87
C ASP A 108 -5.84 -4.88 -2.43
N LEU A 109 -5.22 -3.77 -2.04
CA LEU A 109 -3.83 -3.66 -1.63
C LEU A 109 -3.75 -2.96 -0.26
N PHE A 110 -2.62 -3.15 0.42
CA PHE A 110 -2.32 -2.52 1.69
C PHE A 110 -0.88 -2.04 1.68
N SER A 111 -0.63 -0.88 2.28
CA SER A 111 0.68 -0.28 2.42
C SER A 111 0.83 0.38 3.79
N TYR A 112 2.05 0.77 4.15
CA TYR A 112 2.31 1.62 5.30
C TYR A 112 2.53 3.06 4.87
N CYS A 113 1.93 4.02 5.56
CA CYS A 113 2.12 5.43 5.26
C CYS A 113 3.52 5.85 5.68
N GLU A 114 4.32 6.36 4.75
CA GLU A 114 5.70 6.79 5.06
C GLU A 114 5.73 7.88 6.14
N SER A 115 4.71 8.75 6.19
CA SER A 115 4.63 9.85 7.14
C SER A 115 4.38 9.40 8.58
N CYS A 116 3.74 8.24 8.81
CA CYS A 116 3.37 7.87 10.17
C CYS A 116 3.51 6.39 10.51
N LEU A 117 4.01 5.56 9.59
CA LEU A 117 4.19 4.12 9.75
C LEU A 117 2.88 3.34 10.03
N LEU A 118 1.71 3.97 9.85
CA LEU A 118 0.42 3.31 10.01
C LEU A 118 -0.04 2.67 8.70
N PRO A 119 -0.74 1.52 8.77
CA PRO A 119 -1.27 0.88 7.58
C PRO A 119 -2.42 1.71 6.98
N PHE A 120 -2.51 1.69 5.66
CA PHE A 120 -3.65 2.22 4.91
C PHE A 120 -4.08 1.22 3.81
N GLN A 121 -5.37 1.24 3.50
CA GLN A 121 -5.96 0.38 2.48
C GLN A 121 -5.95 1.10 1.15
N ILE A 122 -5.78 0.35 0.06
CA ILE A 122 -5.73 0.87 -1.30
C ILE A 122 -6.60 -0.03 -2.16
N LYS A 123 -7.57 0.57 -2.84
CA LYS A 123 -8.24 -0.07 -3.97
C LYS A 123 -7.67 0.52 -5.25
N CYS A 124 -6.97 -0.33 -6.00
CA CYS A 124 -6.19 0.05 -7.17
C CYS A 124 -6.91 -0.34 -8.47
N HIS A 125 -6.93 0.58 -9.42
CA HIS A 125 -7.41 0.40 -10.77
C HIS A 125 -6.28 0.77 -11.72
N VAL A 126 -5.82 -0.17 -12.53
CA VAL A 126 -4.68 0.00 -13.42
C VAL A 126 -5.06 -0.40 -14.82
N GLY A 127 -4.63 0.38 -15.81
CA GLY A 127 -4.86 0.08 -17.21
C GLY A 127 -3.76 0.61 -18.08
N TYR A 128 -3.67 0.07 -19.29
CA TYR A 128 -2.70 0.49 -20.27
C TYR A 128 -3.24 0.27 -21.68
N VAL A 129 -2.71 1.05 -22.63
CA VAL A 129 -2.99 0.90 -24.06
C VAL A 129 -1.83 0.12 -24.68
N PRO A 130 -2.01 -1.16 -25.07
CA PRO A 130 -0.96 -1.97 -25.65
C PRO A 130 -0.35 -1.32 -26.90
N SER A 131 0.93 -1.58 -27.13
CA SER A 131 1.65 -1.15 -28.34
C SER A 131 2.55 -2.29 -28.82
N GLY A 132 2.77 -2.35 -30.14
CA GLY A 132 3.68 -3.34 -30.73
C GLY A 132 3.22 -4.79 -30.62
N GLN A 133 1.90 -5.04 -30.76
CA GLN A 133 1.27 -6.37 -30.87
C GLN A 133 1.54 -7.32 -29.68
N ARG A 134 1.82 -6.76 -28.49
CA ARG A 134 2.06 -7.54 -27.27
C ARG A 134 1.15 -7.10 -26.14
N VAL A 135 0.67 -8.09 -25.39
CA VAL A 135 -0.23 -7.91 -24.25
C VAL A 135 0.41 -8.58 -23.02
N LEU A 136 0.41 -7.87 -21.90
CA LEU A 136 0.83 -8.39 -20.60
C LEU A 136 -0.28 -9.27 -20.00
N GLY A 137 0.11 -10.42 -19.46
CA GLY A 137 -0.80 -11.27 -18.68
C GLY A 137 -1.43 -10.51 -17.51
N LEU A 138 -2.77 -10.55 -17.40
CA LEU A 138 -3.57 -9.71 -16.48
C LEU A 138 -3.12 -9.81 -15.01
N SER A 139 -2.70 -10.99 -14.55
CA SER A 139 -2.22 -11.20 -13.17
C SER A 139 -0.97 -10.40 -12.84
N LYS A 140 -0.17 -10.01 -13.84
CA LYS A 140 1.07 -9.27 -13.63
C LYS A 140 0.81 -7.81 -13.28
N LEU A 141 -0.25 -7.19 -13.79
CA LEU A 141 -0.64 -5.84 -13.39
C LEU A 141 -0.84 -5.75 -11.87
N SER A 142 -1.58 -6.73 -11.31
CA SER A 142 -1.79 -6.82 -9.85
C SER A 142 -0.48 -7.04 -9.09
N ARG A 143 0.39 -7.95 -9.57
CA ARG A 143 1.68 -8.22 -8.92
C ARG A 143 2.61 -7.02 -8.94
N VAL A 144 2.66 -6.28 -10.04
CA VAL A 144 3.47 -5.05 -10.14
C VAL A 144 2.93 -3.99 -9.18
N SER A 145 1.62 -3.77 -9.12
CA SER A 145 1.03 -2.86 -8.12
C SER A 145 1.35 -3.29 -6.69
N GLU A 146 1.38 -4.60 -6.40
CA GLU A 146 1.75 -5.14 -5.08
C GLU A 146 3.21 -4.85 -4.71
N VAL A 147 4.17 -4.92 -5.64
CA VAL A 147 5.58 -4.57 -5.39
C VAL A 147 5.72 -3.18 -4.77
N PHE A 148 4.94 -2.22 -5.26
CA PHE A 148 4.98 -0.85 -4.74
C PHE A 148 4.12 -0.67 -3.49
N ALA A 149 2.98 -1.36 -3.38
CA ALA A 149 2.17 -1.35 -2.16
C ALA A 149 2.90 -1.97 -0.95
N LYS A 150 3.81 -2.92 -1.17
CA LYS A 150 4.60 -3.54 -0.10
C LYS A 150 5.85 -2.73 0.26
N ARG A 151 5.66 -1.43 0.54
CA ARG A 151 6.69 -0.45 0.92
C ARG A 151 6.13 0.57 1.92
N LEU A 152 6.98 1.47 2.41
CA LEU A 152 6.50 2.72 3.00
C LEU A 152 6.13 3.66 1.84
N GLN A 153 4.89 4.13 1.81
CA GLN A 153 4.35 4.85 0.65
C GLN A 153 3.58 6.11 1.00
N GLU A 154 3.53 6.99 0.00
CA GLU A 154 2.54 8.04 -0.19
C GLU A 154 1.73 7.70 -1.47
N PRO A 155 0.38 7.84 -1.46
CA PRO A 155 -0.45 7.42 -2.59
C PRO A 155 -0.08 7.98 -3.95
N GLN A 156 0.28 9.27 -4.05
CA GLN A 156 0.68 9.89 -5.32
C GLN A 156 2.00 9.30 -5.83
N ARG A 157 3.00 9.18 -4.96
CA ARG A 157 4.27 8.51 -5.29
C ARG A 157 4.03 7.08 -5.78
N MET A 158 3.22 6.30 -5.07
CA MET A 158 2.91 4.93 -5.47
C MET A 158 2.27 4.88 -6.86
N GLY A 159 1.33 5.78 -7.16
CA GLY A 159 0.70 5.86 -8.48
C GLY A 159 1.73 6.14 -9.58
N ASP A 160 2.61 7.10 -9.35
CA ASP A 160 3.66 7.49 -10.30
C ASP A 160 4.68 6.35 -10.52
N GLU A 161 5.11 5.68 -9.45
CA GLU A 161 6.05 4.55 -9.51
C GLU A 161 5.48 3.36 -10.29
N VAL A 162 4.22 2.99 -10.04
CA VAL A 162 3.56 1.89 -10.77
C VAL A 162 3.44 2.23 -12.26
N CYS A 163 2.96 3.43 -12.60
CA CYS A 163 2.82 3.85 -13.99
C CYS A 163 4.16 3.89 -14.72
N ALA A 164 5.21 4.43 -14.09
CA ALA A 164 6.55 4.48 -14.67
C ALA A 164 7.12 3.08 -14.91
N ALA A 165 7.00 2.18 -13.94
CA ALA A 165 7.54 0.83 -14.06
C ALA A 165 6.81 -0.02 -15.11
N LEU A 166 5.48 0.05 -15.16
CA LEU A 166 4.70 -0.62 -16.21
C LEU A 166 5.02 -0.04 -17.60
N HIS A 167 5.18 1.28 -17.70
CA HIS A 167 5.52 1.92 -18.96
C HIS A 167 6.90 1.47 -19.46
N GLN A 168 7.89 1.42 -18.57
CA GLN A 168 9.25 1.00 -18.89
C GLN A 168 9.31 -0.47 -19.37
N GLU A 169 8.66 -1.39 -18.65
CA GLU A 169 8.79 -2.82 -18.92
C GLU A 169 7.89 -3.31 -20.05
N ILE A 170 6.68 -2.75 -20.21
CA ILE A 170 5.73 -3.15 -21.27
C ILE A 170 5.99 -2.36 -22.57
N LYS A 171 6.46 -1.11 -22.46
CA LYS A 171 6.52 -0.12 -23.56
C LYS A 171 5.16 0.09 -24.26
N PRO A 172 4.09 0.40 -23.51
CA PRO A 172 2.76 0.62 -24.05
C PRO A 172 2.66 2.02 -24.67
N ALA A 173 1.54 2.33 -25.35
CA ALA A 173 1.25 3.71 -25.77
C ALA A 173 1.01 4.62 -24.55
N GLY A 174 0.48 4.06 -23.46
CA GLY A 174 0.39 4.73 -22.17
C GLY A 174 -0.13 3.82 -21.07
N VAL A 175 0.05 4.25 -19.82
CA VAL A 175 -0.44 3.58 -18.61
C VAL A 175 -1.23 4.58 -17.78
N ALA A 176 -2.33 4.15 -17.18
CA ALA A 176 -3.12 4.90 -16.23
C ALA A 176 -3.33 4.10 -14.95
N ILE A 177 -3.30 4.78 -13.82
CA ILE A 177 -3.68 4.22 -12.53
C ILE A 177 -4.56 5.19 -11.75
N VAL A 178 -5.55 4.63 -11.06
CA VAL A 178 -6.38 5.32 -10.08
C VAL A 178 -6.34 4.54 -8.78
N LEU A 179 -5.99 5.22 -7.70
CA LEU A 179 -5.89 4.67 -6.35
C LEU A 179 -6.96 5.30 -5.46
N GLN A 180 -7.77 4.46 -4.83
CA GLN A 180 -8.70 4.85 -3.78
C GLN A 180 -8.13 4.42 -2.44
N CYS A 181 -7.62 5.37 -1.68
CA CYS A 181 -6.92 5.10 -0.44
C CYS A 181 -7.80 5.40 0.77
N LYS A 182 -7.72 4.56 1.80
CA LYS A 182 -8.33 4.77 3.12
C LYS A 182 -7.26 4.71 4.20
N HIS A 183 -7.02 5.83 4.86
CA HIS A 183 -6.06 5.94 5.95
C HIS A 183 -6.78 5.90 7.30
N ILE A 184 -6.21 5.20 8.28
CA ILE A 184 -6.76 5.17 9.64
C ILE A 184 -6.65 6.56 10.28
N HIS A 185 -7.65 6.95 11.06
CA HIS A 185 -7.63 8.25 11.73
C HIS A 185 -6.67 8.29 12.91
N PHE A 186 -6.25 9.49 13.30
CA PHE A 186 -5.52 9.70 14.55
C PHE A 186 -6.53 9.88 15.69
N PRO A 187 -6.39 9.14 16.82
CA PRO A 187 -7.25 9.32 17.98
C PRO A 187 -6.94 10.69 18.58
N ASP A 188 -7.71 11.70 18.19
CA ASP A 188 -7.80 13.06 18.76
C ASP A 188 -8.53 14.04 17.83
N VAL A 189 -8.81 13.65 16.58
CA VAL A 189 -9.55 14.50 15.62
C VAL A 189 -11.06 14.21 15.61
N GLU A 190 -11.60 13.42 16.54
CA GLU A 190 -13.06 13.17 16.63
C GLU A 190 -13.87 14.41 17.07
N SER A 191 -13.27 15.42 17.72
CA SER A 191 -14.00 16.61 18.20
C SER A 191 -14.22 17.71 17.15
N VAL A 192 -13.79 17.49 15.89
CA VAL A 192 -13.91 18.48 14.80
C VAL A 192 -14.65 17.94 13.57
N PHE A 193 -14.83 16.62 13.46
CA PHE A 193 -15.65 16.02 12.40
C PHE A 193 -17.05 15.72 12.95
N ASP A 194 -17.86 16.78 13.12
CA ASP A 194 -19.31 16.68 13.26
C ASP A 194 -19.95 16.42 11.87
N ASP A 195 -19.41 15.45 11.14
CA ASP A 195 -20.10 14.87 9.99
C ASP A 195 -20.99 13.78 10.54
N SER A 196 -22.30 13.95 10.34
CA SER A 196 -23.42 13.04 10.67
C SER A 196 -23.25 11.56 10.26
N ASN A 197 -22.11 11.18 9.67
CA ASN A 197 -21.79 9.86 9.16
C ASN A 197 -20.59 9.14 9.84
N HIS A 198 -19.96 9.72 10.88
CA HIS A 198 -18.92 9.05 11.70
C HIS A 198 -17.94 8.15 10.90
N GLN A 199 -17.38 8.60 9.77
CA GLN A 199 -16.51 7.72 8.99
C GLN A 199 -15.13 7.61 9.64
N PRO A 200 -14.69 6.41 10.07
CA PRO A 200 -13.42 6.24 10.80
C PRO A 200 -12.17 6.29 9.89
N TRP A 201 -12.34 6.65 8.62
CA TRP A 201 -11.32 6.58 7.58
C TRP A 201 -11.19 7.89 6.84
N PHE A 202 -9.96 8.40 6.72
CA PHE A 202 -9.66 9.47 5.77
C PHE A 202 -9.54 8.87 4.37
N LYS A 203 -10.31 9.38 3.41
CA LYS A 203 -10.36 8.87 2.04
C LYS A 203 -9.66 9.83 1.08
N MET A 204 -8.86 9.29 0.17
CA MET A 204 -8.26 10.07 -0.92
C MET A 204 -8.35 9.28 -2.22
N LEU A 205 -8.50 10.02 -3.30
CA LEU A 205 -8.47 9.52 -4.66
C LEU A 205 -7.25 10.14 -5.35
N VAL A 206 -6.41 9.28 -5.91
CA VAL A 206 -5.21 9.70 -6.63
C VAL A 206 -5.20 9.10 -8.03
N SER A 207 -4.71 9.85 -9.01
CA SER A 207 -4.55 9.38 -10.39
C SER A 207 -3.22 9.82 -10.99
N SER A 208 -2.58 8.87 -11.67
CA SER A 208 -1.30 9.04 -12.35
C SER A 208 -1.35 8.40 -13.73
N GLY A 209 -0.63 8.97 -14.69
CA GLY A 209 -0.60 8.45 -16.06
C GLY A 209 0.70 8.77 -16.79
N THR A 210 1.03 7.96 -17.79
CA THR A 210 2.20 8.10 -18.67
C THR A 210 1.80 7.87 -20.13
N GLY A 211 2.59 8.38 -21.08
CA GLY A 211 2.30 8.28 -22.51
C GLY A 211 1.00 8.99 -22.89
N VAL A 212 0.08 8.29 -23.57
CA VAL A 212 -1.24 8.86 -23.95
C VAL A 212 -2.06 9.38 -22.74
N PHE A 213 -1.74 8.96 -21.51
CA PHE A 213 -2.40 9.42 -20.29
C PHE A 213 -1.68 10.58 -19.57
N GLU A 214 -0.62 11.19 -20.13
CA GLU A 214 0.04 12.34 -19.51
C GLU A 214 -0.88 13.56 -19.39
N ASN A 215 -1.71 13.79 -20.42
CA ASN A 215 -2.72 14.85 -20.38
C ASN A 215 -3.99 14.34 -19.71
N LYS A 216 -4.31 14.84 -18.51
CA LYS A 216 -5.51 14.45 -17.75
C LYS A 216 -6.84 14.77 -18.46
N ASN A 217 -6.83 15.61 -19.49
CA ASN A 217 -8.01 15.97 -20.29
C ASN A 217 -8.12 15.15 -21.59
N ALA A 218 -7.26 14.16 -21.80
CA ALA A 218 -7.29 13.31 -22.99
C ALA A 218 -8.50 12.36 -22.98
N ASP A 219 -8.99 11.98 -24.16
CA ASP A 219 -10.18 11.12 -24.31
C ASP A 219 -9.95 9.74 -23.68
N GLU A 220 -8.70 9.26 -23.67
CA GLU A 220 -8.30 8.00 -23.05
C GLU A 220 -8.62 7.97 -21.55
N TRP A 221 -8.49 9.09 -20.85
CA TRP A 221 -8.91 9.19 -19.44
C TRP A 221 -10.42 9.09 -19.29
N THR A 222 -11.18 9.68 -20.21
CA THR A 222 -12.65 9.58 -20.21
C THR A 222 -13.09 8.13 -20.37
N ASP A 223 -12.47 7.38 -21.28
CA ASP A 223 -12.71 5.95 -21.46
C ASP A 223 -12.33 5.15 -20.22
N PHE A 224 -11.14 5.42 -19.65
CA PHE A 224 -10.67 4.77 -18.43
C PHE A 224 -11.65 4.98 -17.26
N TYR A 225 -12.03 6.22 -16.98
CA TYR A 225 -12.95 6.54 -15.89
C TYR A 225 -14.34 5.94 -16.12
N SER A 226 -14.84 5.96 -17.36
CA SER A 226 -16.14 5.34 -17.70
C SER A 226 -16.15 3.85 -17.39
N LEU A 227 -15.07 3.13 -17.72
CA LEU A 227 -14.92 1.70 -17.44
C LEU A 227 -14.78 1.40 -15.94
N VAL A 228 -14.11 2.27 -15.17
CA VAL A 228 -14.05 2.16 -13.71
C VAL A 228 -15.43 2.43 -13.08
N ASN A 229 -16.12 3.49 -13.52
CA ASN A 229 -17.41 3.92 -13.00
C ASN A 229 -18.56 2.95 -13.31
N PHE A 230 -18.48 2.15 -14.38
CA PHE A 230 -19.54 1.25 -14.85
C PHE A 230 -20.04 0.21 -13.82
N ARG A 231 -19.37 0.02 -12.67
CA ARG A 231 -19.88 -0.79 -11.54
C ARG A 231 -20.10 -0.02 -10.24
N GLY A 232 -20.46 1.26 -10.32
CA GLY A 232 -20.84 2.04 -9.13
C GLY A 232 -19.65 2.52 -8.29
N ILE A 233 -18.43 2.44 -8.83
CA ILE A 233 -17.26 3.09 -8.25
C ILE A 233 -17.38 4.57 -8.59
N LYS A 234 -17.77 5.43 -7.64
CA LYS A 234 -17.84 6.87 -7.89
C LYS A 234 -16.44 7.48 -7.86
N VAL A 235 -15.84 7.68 -9.02
CA VAL A 235 -14.64 8.51 -9.19
C VAL A 235 -15.06 9.98 -9.30
N GLU A 236 -15.80 10.49 -8.32
CA GLU A 236 -16.19 11.91 -8.31
C GLU A 236 -15.21 12.73 -7.44
N LYS A 237 -14.67 13.78 -8.06
CA LYS A 237 -13.67 14.74 -7.56
C LYS A 237 -12.29 14.14 -7.29
N VAL A 238 -11.61 13.80 -8.39
CA VAL A 238 -10.15 13.92 -8.48
C VAL A 238 -9.81 15.33 -7.99
N HIS A 239 -9.12 15.45 -6.85
CA HIS A 239 -8.55 16.74 -6.45
C HIS A 239 -7.48 17.07 -7.50
N ALA A 240 -7.87 17.84 -8.50
CA ALA A 240 -6.96 18.38 -9.49
C ALA A 240 -5.98 19.28 -8.74
N LYS A 241 -4.69 18.98 -8.90
CA LYS A 241 -3.54 19.69 -8.34
C LYS A 241 -3.76 21.20 -8.46
N GLY A 242 -4.14 21.85 -7.36
CA GLY A 242 -4.46 23.27 -7.38
C GLY A 242 -5.40 23.72 -6.26
N SER A 243 -4.91 23.74 -5.01
CA SER A 243 -5.32 24.66 -3.93
C SER A 243 -4.91 24.07 -2.58
N SER A 244 -3.80 24.54 -1.98
CA SER A 244 -3.43 24.31 -0.57
C SER A 244 -3.85 22.94 0.00
N ASP A 245 -3.35 21.84 -0.56
CA ASP A 245 -3.83 20.51 -0.21
C ASP A 245 -3.54 20.18 1.26
N PRO A 246 -4.53 19.71 2.04
CA PRO A 246 -4.26 19.10 3.33
C PRO A 246 -3.42 17.84 3.08
N SER A 247 -2.29 17.75 3.77
CA SER A 247 -1.41 16.58 3.77
C SER A 247 -2.21 15.26 3.84
N TRP A 248 -1.96 14.32 2.91
CA TRP A 248 -2.62 13.00 2.86
C TRP A 248 -2.68 12.31 4.23
N CYS A 249 -1.59 12.39 4.97
CA CYS A 249 -1.52 11.81 6.30
C CYS A 249 -2.22 12.74 7.31
N PRO A 250 -3.25 12.27 8.04
CA PRO A 250 -3.92 13.08 9.07
C PRO A 250 -2.96 13.60 10.16
N SER A 251 -1.86 12.89 10.39
CA SER A 251 -0.79 13.28 11.33
C SER A 251 -0.05 14.58 10.98
N GLN A 252 -0.12 14.99 9.72
CA GLN A 252 0.53 16.21 9.20
C GLN A 252 -0.46 17.39 9.15
N SER A 253 -1.74 17.17 9.47
CA SER A 253 -2.76 18.22 9.46
C SER A 253 -2.51 19.25 10.58
N PRO A 254 -2.70 20.56 10.33
CA PRO A 254 -2.59 21.61 11.35
C PRO A 254 -3.50 21.39 12.56
N LEU A 255 -4.59 20.63 12.40
CA LEU A 255 -5.53 20.27 13.47
C LEU A 255 -4.89 19.33 14.50
N SER A 256 -3.94 18.47 14.09
CA SER A 256 -3.21 17.59 15.00
C SER A 256 -2.29 18.36 15.96
N ALA A 257 -1.89 19.60 15.62
CA ALA A 257 -1.03 20.42 16.47
C ALA A 257 -1.78 21.01 17.70
N LYS A 258 -3.11 21.19 17.61
CA LYS A 258 -3.91 21.79 18.69
C LYS A 258 -4.22 20.83 19.85
N VAL A 259 -4.11 19.52 19.64
CA VAL A 259 -4.38 18.51 20.68
C VAL A 259 -3.13 18.17 21.52
N SER A 260 -1.99 18.78 21.16
CA SER A 260 -0.69 18.61 21.82
C SER A 260 -0.64 19.03 23.30
N SER A 261 -1.69 19.62 23.87
CA SER A 261 -1.67 20.16 25.24
C SER A 261 -1.97 19.12 26.34
N LYS A 262 -2.40 17.90 26.01
CA LYS A 262 -2.77 16.85 26.99
C LYS A 262 -1.81 15.66 27.07
N VAL A 263 -0.85 15.54 26.16
CA VAL A 263 0.04 14.37 26.06
C VAL A 263 1.38 14.69 26.73
N GLY A 264 1.87 13.78 27.57
CA GLY A 264 3.19 13.90 28.21
C GLY A 264 4.35 14.04 27.23
N SER A 265 5.54 14.45 27.72
CA SER A 265 6.73 14.58 26.88
C SER A 265 7.02 13.28 26.12
N ILE A 266 7.15 13.36 24.79
CA ILE A 266 7.45 12.19 23.95
C ILE A 266 8.82 11.61 24.35
N SER A 267 8.88 10.32 24.66
CA SER A 267 10.11 9.63 25.05
C SER A 267 11.12 9.58 23.89
N PRO A 268 12.32 10.19 24.01
CA PRO A 268 13.35 10.13 22.97
C PRO A 268 13.82 8.70 22.65
N VAL A 269 13.75 7.81 23.65
CA VAL A 269 14.12 6.40 23.52
C VAL A 269 13.16 5.69 22.56
N MET A 270 11.86 5.95 22.66
CA MET A 270 10.86 5.38 21.75
C MET A 270 10.99 5.92 20.33
N ILE A 271 11.27 7.22 20.17
CA ILE A 271 11.53 7.82 18.86
C ILE A 271 12.72 7.11 18.19
N THR A 272 13.80 6.89 18.95
CA THR A 272 14.99 6.18 18.46
C THR A 272 14.67 4.73 18.08
N ALA A 273 13.82 4.05 18.85
CA ALA A 273 13.36 2.70 18.54
C ALA A 273 12.61 2.67 17.20
N VAL A 274 11.68 3.59 16.94
CA VAL A 274 10.96 3.65 15.65
C VAL A 274 11.91 3.97 14.49
N ALA A 275 12.87 4.88 14.68
CA ALA A 275 13.89 5.16 13.66
C ALA A 275 14.73 3.90 13.35
N SER A 276 15.05 3.09 14.35
CA SER A 276 15.73 1.80 14.18
C SER A 276 14.88 0.79 13.39
N ILE A 277 13.56 0.78 13.59
CA ILE A 277 12.63 -0.03 12.79
C ILE A 277 12.71 0.40 11.32
N ILE A 278 12.54 1.69 11.02
CA ILE A 278 12.60 2.21 9.64
C ILE A 278 13.92 1.83 8.96
N LYS A 279 15.04 2.00 9.66
CA LYS A 279 16.37 1.58 9.18
C LYS A 279 16.44 0.08 8.88
N SER A 280 15.86 -0.75 9.73
CA SER A 280 15.85 -2.21 9.55
C SER A 280 14.97 -2.66 8.38
N LEU A 281 13.95 -1.88 8.02
CA LEU A 281 13.12 -2.10 6.82
C LEU A 281 13.85 -1.73 5.52
N GLY A 282 15.03 -1.09 5.61
CA GLY A 282 15.86 -0.70 4.47
C GLY A 282 15.70 0.73 4.02
N GLU A 283 15.03 1.57 4.82
CA GLU A 283 14.83 2.99 4.54
C GLU A 283 15.78 3.88 5.36
N ASP A 284 16.05 5.09 4.87
CA ASP A 284 16.81 6.09 5.60
C ASP A 284 15.87 7.00 6.42
N PRO A 285 15.90 6.94 7.76
CA PRO A 285 15.06 7.80 8.60
C PRO A 285 15.34 9.30 8.43
N SER A 286 16.49 9.68 7.85
CA SER A 286 16.86 11.06 7.59
C SER A 286 16.36 11.61 6.25
N ARG A 287 15.70 10.77 5.43
CA ARG A 287 15.03 11.20 4.19
C ARG A 287 13.92 12.21 4.52
N ASP A 288 13.80 13.27 3.73
CA ASP A 288 12.91 14.42 4.01
C ASP A 288 11.47 14.01 4.37
N GLU A 289 10.92 12.98 3.74
CA GLU A 289 9.55 12.53 4.00
C GLU A 289 9.42 11.72 5.30
N LEU A 290 10.52 11.11 5.76
CA LEU A 290 10.60 10.22 6.93
C LEU A 290 11.10 10.90 8.21
N VAL A 291 11.78 12.05 8.13
CA VAL A 291 12.40 12.73 9.30
C VAL A 291 11.43 12.92 10.48
N GLY A 292 10.17 13.23 10.20
CA GLY A 292 9.13 13.40 11.22
C GLY A 292 8.39 12.13 11.63
N THR A 293 8.58 11.03 10.91
CA THR A 293 7.78 9.80 11.05
C THR A 293 7.94 9.13 12.40
N PRO A 294 9.15 8.91 12.95
CA PRO A 294 9.31 8.34 14.28
C PRO A 294 8.51 9.08 15.36
N SER A 295 8.60 10.40 15.39
CA SER A 295 7.89 11.25 16.35
C SER A 295 6.37 11.19 16.17
N ARG A 296 5.88 11.17 14.92
CA ARG A 296 4.43 11.09 14.63
C ARG A 296 3.86 9.74 15.03
N PHE A 297 4.58 8.63 14.80
CA PHE A 297 4.15 7.30 15.21
C PHE A 297 4.13 7.14 16.73
N VAL A 298 5.17 7.59 17.46
CA VAL A 298 5.18 7.51 18.93
C VAL A 298 4.05 8.35 19.52
N ARG A 299 3.81 9.55 18.98
CA ARG A 299 2.68 10.38 19.41
C ARG A 299 1.35 9.66 19.19
N TRP A 300 1.13 9.10 18.01
CA TRP A 300 -0.07 8.30 17.74
C TRP A 300 -0.25 7.17 18.75
N LEU A 301 0.82 6.42 19.02
CA LEU A 301 0.81 5.26 19.90
C LEU A 301 0.44 5.66 21.35
N MET A 302 0.99 6.77 21.84
CA MET A 302 0.67 7.32 23.16
C MET A 302 -0.78 7.80 23.27
N ASN A 303 -1.26 8.51 22.25
CA ASN A 303 -2.63 9.00 22.23
C ASN A 303 -3.63 7.85 22.17
N PHE A 304 -3.30 6.81 21.39
CA PHE A 304 -4.10 5.59 21.30
C PHE A 304 -4.28 4.92 22.67
N GLN A 305 -3.21 4.81 23.47
CA GLN A 305 -3.28 4.25 24.82
C GLN A 305 -4.24 5.02 25.74
N THR A 306 -4.32 6.34 25.58
CA THR A 306 -5.19 7.19 26.41
C THR A 306 -6.63 7.27 25.91
N SER A 307 -6.91 6.75 24.71
CA SER A 307 -8.24 6.82 24.08
C SER A 307 -9.09 5.59 24.44
N ASN A 308 -10.36 5.81 24.82
CA ASN A 308 -11.36 4.73 25.02
C ASN A 308 -11.80 4.17 23.65
N PHE A 309 -10.95 3.36 23.02
CA PHE A 309 -11.22 2.76 21.71
C PHE A 309 -11.97 1.41 21.77
N ASP A 310 -12.08 0.82 22.98
CA ASP A 310 -12.61 -0.54 23.20
C ASP A 310 -14.04 -0.76 22.71
N THR A 311 -14.88 0.27 22.63
CA THR A 311 -16.28 0.13 22.18
C THR A 311 -16.46 0.22 20.67
N LYS A 312 -15.47 0.70 19.90
CA LYS A 312 -15.62 1.03 18.46
C LYS A 312 -14.96 0.02 17.50
N LEU A 313 -13.98 -0.77 17.97
CA LEU A 313 -13.33 -1.82 17.16
C LEU A 313 -14.18 -3.09 16.99
N ASN A 314 -15.14 -3.38 17.86
CA ASN A 314 -16.02 -4.54 17.65
C ASN A 314 -16.96 -4.37 16.44
N ASN A 315 -17.32 -3.13 16.09
CA ASN A 315 -18.02 -2.81 14.84
C ASN A 315 -17.08 -2.74 13.61
N PHE A 316 -15.77 -2.80 13.81
CA PHE A 316 -14.74 -2.70 12.76
C PHE A 316 -14.50 -4.02 12.02
N LEU A 317 -14.75 -5.17 12.66
CA LEU A 317 -14.56 -6.51 12.07
C LEU A 317 -15.85 -7.14 11.53
N LEU A 318 -17.03 -6.67 11.95
CA LEU A 318 -18.34 -7.28 11.64
C LEU A 318 -19.11 -6.59 10.49
N GLY A 319 -18.49 -5.67 9.75
CA GLY A 319 -19.10 -5.02 8.60
C GLY A 319 -19.17 -5.93 7.37
N GLY A 320 -20.09 -6.91 7.38
CA GLY A 320 -20.22 -7.89 6.31
C GLY A 320 -21.49 -8.73 6.35
N THR A 321 -22.65 -8.13 6.56
CA THR A 321 -23.93 -8.67 6.06
C THR A 321 -24.89 -7.50 5.85
N ASP A 322 -25.16 -7.17 4.59
CA ASP A 322 -26.35 -6.41 4.23
C ASP A 322 -27.57 -7.21 4.70
N SER A 323 -28.21 -6.74 5.78
CA SER A 323 -29.50 -7.24 6.19
C SER A 323 -30.54 -6.82 5.14
N LEU A 324 -30.86 -7.76 4.25
CA LEU A 324 -32.08 -7.77 3.45
C LEU A 324 -33.27 -7.63 4.41
N ASN A 325 -33.86 -6.44 4.46
CA ASN A 325 -35.17 -6.23 5.07
C ASN A 325 -36.23 -6.94 4.21
N THR A 326 -36.54 -8.18 4.55
CA THR A 326 -37.83 -8.80 4.23
C THR A 326 -38.79 -8.46 5.37
N ASN A 327 -39.62 -7.43 5.20
CA ASN A 327 -40.80 -7.25 6.03
C ASN A 327 -42.04 -7.43 5.16
N GLY A 328 -42.55 -8.66 5.14
CA GLY A 328 -43.95 -8.93 4.88
C GLY A 328 -44.71 -9.01 6.21
N GLU A 329 -45.86 -8.33 6.24
CA GLU A 329 -47.12 -8.65 6.95
C GLU A 329 -47.05 -8.90 8.47
N SER A 330 -47.88 -8.30 9.34
CA SER A 330 -49.34 -8.13 9.27
C SER A 330 -49.87 -7.44 10.55
N ASN A 331 -51.05 -6.81 10.43
CA ASN A 331 -52.10 -6.53 11.46
C ASN A 331 -51.71 -5.57 12.61
N GLU A 332 -52.54 -4.73 13.20
CA GLU A 332 -54.00 -4.54 13.40
C GLU A 332 -54.08 -3.12 14.04
N GLU A 333 -54.96 -2.18 13.69
CA GLU A 333 -56.28 -1.90 14.31
C GLU A 333 -56.64 -0.42 14.01
N GLU A 334 -57.95 -0.16 13.93
CA GLU A 334 -58.70 1.10 13.68
C GLU A 334 -58.69 1.75 12.28
#